data_AF-A0A3G4VRL3-F1
#
_entry.id   AF-A0A3G4VRL3-F1
#
_cell.length_a   1.000
_cell.length_b   1.000
_cell.length_c   1.000
_cell.angle_alpha   90.00
_cell.angle_beta   90.00
_cell.angle_gamma   90.00
#
_symmetry.space_group_name_H-M   'P 1'
#
loop_
_entity.id
_entity.type
_entity.pdbx_description
1 polymer ?
#
loop_
_entity_poly.entity_id
_entity_poly.type
_entity_poly.pdbx_seq_one_letter_code
_entity_poly.pdbx_strand_id
1 'polypeptide(L)'
;MAVEKTPGERPVPVRRDARRNRDLLIAAAREAFAAQGLDAPLDDIARRAGVGNATLYRHFPGRAALVDAVFEGALSDTVSAGEEARAAEDAWTGLTGYLATVFAGLAADRGTNDLMTTGLEGVRALDAVHAHNHETVELLLARAQRQGTVRADVITEDLLLALAVLGRAVPALTATAPDGWRRSLALLLDGLRAAGPAAALPGPAPSPGSLAEVLRALGPHRR
;
A
#
# COMPACT_ATOMS: atom_id res chain seq x y z
N MET A 1 44.87 30.98 43.60
CA MET A 1 44.41 29.57 43.55
C MET A 1 43.13 29.54 42.75
N ALA A 2 43.16 28.87 41.61
CA ALA A 2 42.03 28.67 40.72
C ALA A 2 41.19 27.49 41.20
N VAL A 3 39.87 27.58 41.07
CA VAL A 3 39.00 26.42 40.85
C VAL A 3 38.06 26.79 39.72
N GLU A 4 38.27 26.10 38.59
CA GLU A 4 37.49 26.19 37.37
C GLU A 4 36.04 25.78 37.60
N LYS A 5 35.16 26.51 36.92
CA LYS A 5 33.73 26.22 36.83
C LYS A 5 33.49 25.48 35.51
N THR A 6 33.33 24.16 35.56
CA THR A 6 32.99 23.35 34.38
C THR A 6 31.51 23.56 34.00
N PRO A 7 31.16 23.86 32.73
CA PRO A 7 29.77 24.12 32.36
C PRO A 7 29.02 22.84 31.98
N GLY A 8 27.93 22.60 32.70
CA GLY A 8 26.65 21.98 32.31
C GLY A 8 26.62 20.96 31.17
N GLU A 9 26.55 19.69 31.54
CA GLU A 9 25.91 18.67 30.71
C GLU A 9 24.39 18.90 30.77
N ARG A 10 23.82 19.49 29.71
CA ARG A 10 22.36 19.59 29.58
C ARG A 10 21.82 18.17 29.38
N PRO A 11 20.91 17.67 30.23
CA PRO A 11 20.29 16.38 29.99
C PRO A 11 19.54 16.47 28.66
N VAL A 12 19.96 15.67 27.69
CA VAL A 12 19.21 15.53 26.44
C VAL A 12 17.79 15.11 26.82
N PRO A 13 16.73 15.80 26.36
CA PRO A 13 15.39 15.48 26.82
C PRO A 13 15.05 14.06 26.36
N VAL A 14 14.67 13.19 27.29
CA VAL A 14 14.27 11.77 27.05
C VAL A 14 13.27 11.62 25.89
N ARG A 15 12.46 12.66 25.62
CA ARG A 15 11.54 12.73 24.47
C ARG A 15 12.25 12.79 23.11
N ARG A 16 13.40 13.46 23.02
CA ARG A 16 14.23 13.53 21.79
C ARG A 16 14.80 12.17 21.45
N ASP A 17 15.29 11.44 22.45
CA ASP A 17 15.85 10.10 22.26
C ASP A 17 14.76 9.08 21.95
N ALA A 18 13.58 9.19 22.58
CA ALA A 18 12.43 8.36 22.25
C ALA A 18 11.93 8.57 20.80
N ARG A 19 11.91 9.82 20.30
CA ARG A 19 11.58 10.12 18.90
C ARG A 19 12.64 9.55 17.95
N ARG A 20 13.91 9.84 18.21
CA ARG A 20 15.03 9.32 17.42
C ARG A 20 15.01 7.79 17.33
N ASN A 21 14.78 7.09 18.44
CA ASN A 21 14.71 5.63 18.46
C ASN A 21 13.51 5.12 17.65
N ARG A 22 12.35 5.80 17.72
CA ARG A 22 11.19 5.48 16.88
C ARG A 22 11.53 5.63 15.40
N ASP A 23 12.17 6.73 15.01
CA ASP A 23 12.50 7.01 13.61
C ASP A 23 13.52 6.00 13.06
N LEU A 24 14.54 5.63 13.87
CA LEU A 24 15.51 4.58 13.52
C LEU A 24 14.84 3.22 13.34
N LEU A 25 13.90 2.86 14.22
CA LEU A 25 13.14 1.62 14.10
C LEU A 25 12.27 1.61 12.84
N ILE A 26 11.61 2.72 12.50
CA ILE A 26 10.80 2.85 11.28
C ILE A 26 11.68 2.71 10.04
N ALA A 27 12.83 3.37 10.00
CA ALA A 27 13.76 3.28 8.86
C ALA A 27 14.29 1.85 8.69
N ALA A 28 14.76 1.21 9.76
CA ALA A 28 15.25 -0.16 9.72
C ALA A 28 14.15 -1.18 9.34
N ALA A 29 12.93 -0.96 9.81
CA ALA A 29 11.79 -1.79 9.47
C ALA A 29 11.43 -1.68 8.00
N ARG A 30 11.43 -0.46 7.43
CA ARG A 30 11.18 -0.23 6.00
C ARG A 30 12.17 -1.00 5.13
N GLU A 31 13.47 -0.92 5.46
CA GLU A 31 14.51 -1.67 4.74
C GLU A 31 14.32 -3.20 4.88
N ALA A 32 14.00 -3.68 6.07
CA ALA A 32 13.79 -5.09 6.33
C ALA A 32 12.57 -5.63 5.57
N PHE A 33 11.46 -4.89 5.55
CA PHE A 33 10.24 -5.26 4.81
C PHE A 33 10.46 -5.22 3.30
N ALA A 34 11.20 -4.23 2.78
CA ALA A 34 11.55 -4.18 1.36
C ALA A 34 12.41 -5.39 0.93
N ALA A 35 13.30 -5.87 1.80
CA ALA A 35 14.20 -6.98 1.48
C ALA A 35 13.58 -8.38 1.71
N GLN A 36 12.84 -8.55 2.81
CA GLN A 36 12.41 -9.86 3.33
C GLN A 36 10.88 -10.02 3.36
N GLY A 37 10.12 -8.99 2.96
CA GLY A 37 8.67 -8.95 3.10
C GLY A 37 8.24 -8.64 4.54
N LEU A 38 6.92 -8.57 4.75
CA LEU A 38 6.33 -8.18 6.04
C LEU A 38 6.61 -9.16 7.18
N ASP A 39 7.11 -10.36 6.89
CA ASP A 39 7.47 -11.39 7.87
C ASP A 39 8.87 -11.21 8.49
N ALA A 40 9.62 -10.19 8.08
CA ALA A 40 10.97 -9.91 8.58
C ALA A 40 11.06 -10.01 10.13
N PRO A 41 12.09 -10.67 10.71
CA PRO A 41 12.19 -10.82 12.16
C PRO A 41 12.32 -9.47 12.89
N LEU A 42 11.50 -9.24 13.91
CA LEU A 42 11.53 -7.98 14.69
C LEU A 42 12.88 -7.77 15.40
N ASP A 43 13.51 -8.85 15.86
CA ASP A 43 14.84 -8.81 16.48
C ASP A 43 15.92 -8.32 15.51
N ASP A 44 15.82 -8.70 14.23
CA ASP A 44 16.73 -8.22 13.19
C ASP A 44 16.52 -6.73 12.91
N ILE A 45 15.27 -6.26 12.94
CA ILE A 45 14.92 -4.86 12.78
C ILE A 45 15.49 -4.03 13.95
N ALA A 46 15.30 -4.49 15.19
CA ALA A 46 15.85 -3.83 16.37
C ALA A 46 17.38 -3.72 16.30
N ARG A 47 18.04 -4.82 15.95
CA ARG A 47 19.49 -4.89 15.76
C ARG A 47 19.98 -3.91 14.69
N ARG A 48 19.32 -3.85 13.53
CA ARG A 48 19.64 -2.90 12.43
C ARG A 48 19.45 -1.46 12.86
N ALA A 49 18.41 -1.16 13.63
CA ALA A 49 18.16 0.17 14.16
C ALA A 49 19.17 0.59 15.26
N GLY A 50 19.98 -0.34 15.78
CA GLY A 50 20.84 -0.10 16.94
C GLY A 50 20.04 0.12 18.23
N VAL A 51 18.82 -0.43 18.31
CA VAL A 51 17.88 -0.25 19.42
C VAL A 51 17.62 -1.62 20.06
N GLY A 52 17.54 -1.68 21.40
CA GLY A 52 17.24 -2.94 22.10
C GLY A 52 15.79 -3.40 21.92
N ASN A 53 15.55 -4.71 21.93
CA ASN A 53 14.20 -5.31 21.77
C ASN A 53 13.16 -4.77 22.75
N ALA A 54 13.52 -4.57 24.03
CA ALA A 54 12.61 -3.97 25.01
C ALA A 54 12.15 -2.56 24.59
N THR A 55 13.02 -1.81 23.92
CA THR A 55 12.67 -0.48 23.38
C THR A 55 11.79 -0.60 22.14
N LEU A 56 12.05 -1.57 21.23
CA LEU A 56 11.17 -1.86 20.10
C LEU A 56 9.75 -2.16 20.58
N TYR A 57 9.57 -3.14 21.48
CA TYR A 57 8.24 -3.53 21.96
C TYR A 57 7.53 -2.43 22.75
N ARG A 58 8.29 -1.55 23.43
CA ARG A 58 7.72 -0.35 24.07
C ARG A 58 7.18 0.67 23.06
N HIS A 59 7.80 0.81 21.89
CA HIS A 59 7.33 1.71 20.82
C HIS A 59 6.28 1.06 19.92
N PHE A 60 6.38 -0.24 19.71
CA PHE A 60 5.58 -1.04 18.79
C PHE A 60 5.24 -2.38 19.47
N PRO A 61 4.11 -2.46 20.19
CA PRO A 61 3.73 -3.65 20.96
C PRO A 61 3.58 -4.94 20.13
N GLY A 62 3.52 -4.83 18.81
CA GLY A 62 3.51 -5.96 17.89
C GLY A 62 3.81 -5.54 16.45
N ARG A 63 3.91 -6.53 15.57
CA ARG A 63 4.20 -6.32 14.14
C ARG A 63 3.22 -5.35 13.48
N ALA A 64 1.92 -5.51 13.73
CA ALA A 64 0.90 -4.62 13.17
C ALA A 64 1.14 -3.13 13.50
N ALA A 65 1.52 -2.81 14.74
CA ALA A 65 1.83 -1.44 15.14
C ALA A 65 3.08 -0.87 14.46
N LEU A 66 4.07 -1.72 14.16
CA LEU A 66 5.26 -1.32 13.41
C LEU A 66 4.92 -1.12 11.93
N VAL A 67 4.13 -2.02 11.34
CA VAL A 67 3.64 -1.92 9.95
C VAL A 67 2.82 -0.65 9.76
N ASP A 68 1.84 -0.38 10.64
CA ASP A 68 1.05 0.86 10.64
C ASP A 68 1.97 2.10 10.54
N ALA A 69 2.99 2.16 11.41
CA ALA A 69 3.90 3.31 11.45
C ALA A 69 4.86 3.41 10.26
N VAL A 70 5.25 2.28 9.66
CA VAL A 70 6.17 2.27 8.50
C VAL A 70 5.47 2.75 7.24
N PHE A 71 4.20 2.36 7.06
CA PHE A 71 3.45 2.59 5.83
C PHE A 71 2.46 3.77 5.92
N GLU A 72 2.26 4.39 7.08
CA GLU A 72 1.39 5.56 7.29
C GLU A 72 1.54 6.62 6.18
N GLY A 73 2.78 6.98 5.81
CA GLY A 73 3.04 7.95 4.74
C GLY A 73 2.59 7.47 3.35
N ALA A 74 2.97 6.25 2.95
CA ALA A 74 2.60 5.70 1.63
C ALA A 74 1.08 5.52 1.50
N LEU A 75 0.43 5.15 2.59
CA LEU A 75 -1.02 5.03 2.70
C LEU A 75 -1.70 6.41 2.63
N SER A 76 -1.13 7.45 3.26
CA SER A 76 -1.60 8.84 3.15
C SER A 76 -1.50 9.40 1.74
N ASP A 77 -0.44 9.08 1.00
CA ASP A 77 -0.27 9.49 -0.40
C ASP A 77 -1.36 8.86 -1.29
N THR A 78 -1.69 7.59 -1.02
CA THR A 78 -2.78 6.88 -1.71
C THR A 78 -4.13 7.54 -1.46
N VAL A 79 -4.42 7.92 -0.21
CA VAL A 79 -5.65 8.63 0.16
C VAL A 79 -5.75 9.97 -0.57
N SER A 80 -4.66 10.75 -0.56
CA SER A 80 -4.62 12.06 -1.21
C SER A 80 -4.86 11.95 -2.72
N ALA A 81 -4.22 10.97 -3.37
CA ALA A 81 -4.41 10.71 -4.80
C ALA A 81 -5.85 10.30 -5.14
N GLY A 82 -6.54 9.57 -4.25
CA GLY A 82 -7.94 9.19 -4.44
C GLY A 82 -8.88 10.38 -4.33
N GLU A 83 -8.68 11.27 -3.36
CA GLU A 83 -9.46 12.51 -3.24
C GLU A 83 -9.30 13.41 -4.47
N GLU A 84 -8.07 13.59 -4.96
CA GLU A 84 -7.80 14.33 -6.20
C GLU A 84 -8.50 13.68 -7.41
N ALA A 85 -8.42 12.35 -7.53
CA ALA A 85 -9.03 11.62 -8.63
C ALA A 85 -10.56 11.71 -8.62
N ARG A 86 -11.19 11.62 -7.44
CA ARG A 86 -12.64 11.78 -7.26
C ARG A 86 -13.13 13.15 -7.74
N ALA A 87 -12.29 14.18 -7.64
CA ALA A 87 -12.61 15.53 -8.11
C ALA A 87 -12.45 15.74 -9.62
N ALA A 88 -11.82 14.80 -10.36
CA ALA A 88 -11.62 14.94 -11.80
C ALA A 88 -12.97 15.00 -12.56
N GLU A 89 -13.08 15.87 -13.58
CA GLU A 89 -14.30 16.00 -14.40
C GLU A 89 -14.54 14.74 -15.26
N ASP A 90 -13.49 14.30 -15.97
CA ASP A 90 -13.47 13.02 -16.69
C ASP A 90 -13.13 11.88 -15.71
N ALA A 91 -14.10 11.01 -15.46
CA ALA A 91 -13.95 9.93 -14.49
C ALA A 91 -12.99 8.84 -15.00
N TRP A 92 -12.87 8.66 -16.32
CA TRP A 92 -11.88 7.73 -16.87
C TRP A 92 -10.46 8.22 -16.62
N THR A 93 -10.19 9.49 -16.90
CA THR A 93 -8.88 10.10 -16.58
C THR A 93 -8.60 10.03 -15.08
N GLY A 94 -9.59 10.33 -14.22
CA GLY A 94 -9.47 10.18 -12.77
C GLY A 94 -9.11 8.76 -12.34
N LEU A 95 -9.85 7.75 -12.83
CA LEU A 95 -9.62 6.34 -12.50
C LEU A 95 -8.24 5.86 -12.94
N THR A 96 -7.87 6.12 -14.18
CA THR A 96 -6.59 5.66 -14.74
C THR A 96 -5.40 6.37 -14.12
N GLY A 97 -5.51 7.68 -13.84
CA GLY A 97 -4.50 8.45 -13.12
C GLY A 97 -4.30 7.92 -11.69
N TYR A 98 -5.39 7.71 -10.96
CA TYR A 98 -5.35 7.14 -9.62
C TYR A 98 -4.67 5.77 -9.58
N LEU A 99 -5.09 4.85 -10.46
CA LEU A 99 -4.51 3.51 -10.53
C LEU A 99 -3.04 3.54 -10.95
N ALA A 100 -2.63 4.46 -11.82
CA ALA A 100 -1.23 4.64 -12.16
C ALA A 100 -0.40 5.09 -10.93
N THR A 101 -0.93 5.99 -10.11
CA THR A 101 -0.28 6.42 -8.85
C THR A 101 -0.16 5.27 -7.85
N VAL A 102 -1.24 4.53 -7.64
CA VAL A 102 -1.24 3.34 -6.76
C VAL A 102 -0.19 2.34 -7.23
N PHE A 103 -0.19 1.98 -8.52
CA PHE A 103 0.74 1.00 -9.07
C PHE A 103 2.20 1.47 -9.07
N ALA A 104 2.45 2.77 -9.23
CA ALA A 104 3.79 3.33 -9.05
C ALA A 104 4.29 3.13 -7.60
N GLY A 105 3.41 3.32 -6.61
CA GLY A 105 3.71 3.00 -5.21
C GLY A 105 4.02 1.52 -4.99
N LEU A 106 3.21 0.62 -5.57
CA LEU A 106 3.45 -0.83 -5.52
C LEU A 106 4.78 -1.23 -6.17
N ALA A 107 5.18 -0.55 -7.24
CA ALA A 107 6.43 -0.82 -7.95
C ALA A 107 7.67 -0.27 -7.22
N ALA A 108 7.50 0.83 -6.49
CA ALA A 108 8.58 1.48 -5.76
C ALA A 108 9.00 0.74 -4.49
N ASP A 109 8.07 0.05 -3.84
CA ASP A 109 8.34 -0.61 -2.56
C ASP A 109 7.63 -1.97 -2.43
N ARG A 110 8.44 -3.03 -2.31
CA ARG A 110 7.95 -4.40 -2.12
C ARG A 110 7.13 -4.55 -0.84
N GLY A 111 7.50 -3.88 0.25
CA GLY A 111 6.77 -3.95 1.50
C GLY A 111 5.34 -3.41 1.36
N THR A 112 5.19 -2.29 0.65
CA THR A 112 3.90 -1.68 0.29
C THR A 112 3.10 -2.60 -0.63
N ASN A 113 3.76 -3.23 -1.62
CA ASN A 113 3.11 -4.24 -2.45
C ASN A 113 2.56 -5.42 -1.65
N ASP A 114 3.39 -6.01 -0.79
CA ASP A 114 2.98 -7.10 0.09
C ASP A 114 1.82 -6.64 0.98
N LEU A 115 1.90 -5.45 1.56
CA LEU A 115 0.84 -4.91 2.42
C LEU A 115 -0.50 -4.76 1.69
N MET A 116 -0.48 -4.19 0.48
CA MET A 116 -1.68 -3.89 -0.30
C MET A 116 -2.29 -5.12 -0.97
N THR A 117 -1.50 -6.17 -1.17
CA THR A 117 -1.93 -7.33 -1.94
C THR A 117 -2.06 -8.59 -1.08
N THR A 118 -1.57 -8.58 0.17
CA THR A 118 -1.64 -9.68 1.14
C THR A 118 -2.45 -9.22 2.36
N GLY A 119 -3.27 -10.10 2.93
CA GLY A 119 -4.00 -9.78 4.15
C GLY A 119 -3.10 -9.84 5.38
N LEU A 120 -2.93 -8.72 6.09
CA LEU A 120 -2.35 -8.71 7.44
C LEU A 120 -3.41 -8.23 8.45
N GLU A 121 -3.79 -9.11 9.37
CA GLU A 121 -4.80 -8.80 10.39
C GLU A 121 -4.31 -7.75 11.40
N GLY A 122 -5.22 -6.87 11.83
CA GLY A 122 -4.97 -5.92 12.91
C GLY A 122 -4.19 -4.66 12.51
N VAL A 123 -3.93 -4.45 11.22
CA VAL A 123 -3.31 -3.24 10.67
C VAL A 123 -4.40 -2.23 10.31
N ARG A 124 -4.66 -1.25 11.20
CA ARG A 124 -5.80 -0.33 11.02
C ARG A 124 -5.61 0.58 9.81
N ALA A 125 -4.38 0.99 9.52
CA ALA A 125 -4.11 1.86 8.37
C ALA A 125 -4.43 1.13 7.05
N LEU A 126 -4.23 -0.19 7.01
CA LEU A 126 -4.56 -1.01 5.85
C LEU A 126 -6.08 -1.10 5.63
N ASP A 127 -6.85 -1.33 6.69
CA ASP A 127 -8.31 -1.35 6.59
C ASP A 127 -8.86 -0.02 6.06
N ALA A 128 -8.32 1.10 6.55
CA ALA A 128 -8.71 2.44 6.09
C ALA A 128 -8.37 2.68 4.62
N VAL A 129 -7.19 2.25 4.16
CA VAL A 129 -6.81 2.37 2.74
C VAL A 129 -7.61 1.44 1.84
N HIS A 130 -7.90 0.21 2.27
CA HIS A 130 -8.78 -0.67 1.49
C HIS A 130 -10.19 -0.09 1.34
N ALA A 131 -10.76 0.47 2.40
CA ALA A 131 -12.04 1.15 2.35
C ALA A 131 -12.00 2.37 1.42
N HIS A 132 -10.95 3.20 1.53
CA HIS A 132 -10.75 4.35 0.66
C HIS A 132 -10.61 3.95 -0.82
N ASN A 133 -9.78 2.93 -1.11
CA ASN A 133 -9.57 2.44 -2.48
C ASN A 133 -10.86 1.90 -3.07
N HIS A 134 -11.64 1.14 -2.29
CA HIS A 134 -12.93 0.62 -2.73
C HIS A 134 -13.88 1.76 -3.10
N GLU A 135 -14.07 2.73 -2.20
CA GLU A 135 -14.93 3.90 -2.44
C GLU A 135 -14.45 4.73 -3.64
N THR A 136 -13.13 4.93 -3.80
CA THR A 136 -12.56 5.67 -4.94
C THR A 136 -12.87 4.96 -6.26
N VAL A 137 -12.62 3.65 -6.31
CA VAL A 137 -12.85 2.85 -7.52
C VAL A 137 -14.35 2.77 -7.82
N GLU A 138 -15.20 2.52 -6.83
CA GLU A 138 -16.65 2.46 -7.00
C GLU A 138 -17.20 3.76 -7.59
N LEU A 139 -16.85 4.91 -6.99
CA LEU A 139 -17.33 6.21 -7.43
C LEU A 139 -16.89 6.51 -8.87
N LEU A 140 -15.61 6.31 -9.18
CA LEU A 140 -15.05 6.62 -10.49
C LEU A 140 -15.56 5.64 -11.56
N LEU A 141 -15.69 4.36 -11.23
CA LEU A 141 -16.24 3.36 -12.13
C LEU A 141 -17.70 3.68 -12.50
N ALA A 142 -18.53 3.96 -11.51
CA ALA A 142 -19.93 4.30 -11.73
C ALA A 142 -20.08 5.61 -12.54
N ARG A 143 -19.21 6.61 -12.32
CA ARG A 143 -19.19 7.83 -13.13
C ARG A 143 -18.73 7.58 -14.56
N ALA A 144 -17.67 6.79 -14.76
CA ALA A 144 -17.13 6.47 -16.06
C ALA A 144 -18.14 5.69 -16.92
N GLN A 145 -18.92 4.80 -16.29
CA GLN A 145 -20.07 4.13 -16.90
C GLN A 145 -21.17 5.11 -17.32
N ARG A 146 -21.55 6.06 -16.45
CA ARG A 146 -22.53 7.12 -16.80
C ARG A 146 -22.03 8.03 -17.93
N GLN A 147 -20.72 8.25 -18.02
CA GLN A 147 -20.07 8.99 -19.10
C GLN A 147 -19.92 8.16 -20.39
N GLY A 148 -20.28 6.87 -20.37
CA GLY A 148 -20.18 5.98 -21.54
C GLY A 148 -18.74 5.63 -21.92
N THR A 149 -17.77 5.85 -21.03
CA THR A 149 -16.34 5.54 -21.28
C THR A 149 -15.96 4.12 -20.88
N VAL A 150 -16.75 3.51 -19.99
CA VAL A 150 -16.55 2.15 -19.44
C VAL A 150 -17.78 1.28 -19.70
N ARG A 151 -17.55 -0.01 -19.97
CA ARG A 151 -18.60 -1.03 -20.15
C ARG A 151 -19.53 -1.12 -18.93
N ALA A 152 -20.81 -1.37 -19.18
CA ALA A 152 -21.85 -1.32 -18.13
C ALA A 152 -21.98 -2.61 -17.30
N ASP A 153 -21.37 -3.71 -17.73
CA ASP A 153 -21.48 -5.04 -17.13
C ASP A 153 -20.32 -5.38 -16.18
N VAL A 154 -19.42 -4.43 -15.90
CA VAL A 154 -18.35 -4.58 -14.89
C VAL A 154 -18.77 -3.96 -13.56
N ILE A 155 -18.44 -4.63 -12.45
CA ILE A 155 -18.65 -4.11 -11.09
C ILE A 155 -17.32 -3.78 -10.40
N THR A 156 -17.39 -3.06 -9.27
CA THR A 156 -16.23 -2.64 -8.48
C THR A 156 -15.35 -3.84 -8.09
N GLU A 157 -15.96 -4.94 -7.66
CA GLU A 157 -15.27 -6.14 -7.22
C GLU A 157 -14.50 -6.83 -8.36
N ASP A 158 -15.01 -6.81 -9.60
CA ASP A 158 -14.27 -7.33 -10.77
C ASP A 158 -12.94 -6.60 -10.94
N LEU A 159 -13.02 -5.26 -10.88
CA LEU A 159 -11.87 -4.40 -11.07
C LEU A 159 -10.87 -4.55 -9.93
N LEU A 160 -11.34 -4.51 -8.67
CA LEU A 160 -10.45 -4.67 -7.52
C LEU A 160 -9.77 -6.04 -7.48
N LEU A 161 -10.48 -7.12 -7.86
CA LEU A 161 -9.87 -8.45 -7.99
C LEU A 161 -8.80 -8.49 -9.07
N ALA A 162 -9.09 -7.95 -10.26
CA ALA A 162 -8.14 -7.92 -11.36
C ALA A 162 -6.90 -7.07 -11.02
N LEU A 163 -7.09 -5.94 -10.33
CA LEU A 163 -6.01 -5.09 -9.83
C LEU A 163 -5.19 -5.76 -8.73
N ALA A 164 -5.82 -6.51 -7.83
CA ALA A 164 -5.10 -7.27 -6.80
C ALA A 164 -4.19 -8.34 -7.44
N VAL A 165 -4.71 -9.10 -8.41
CA VAL A 165 -3.94 -10.10 -9.16
C VAL A 165 -2.78 -9.46 -9.92
N LEU A 166 -3.04 -8.36 -10.63
CA LEU A 166 -1.97 -7.65 -11.34
C LEU A 166 -0.95 -7.04 -10.37
N GLY A 167 -1.42 -6.46 -9.26
CA GLY A 167 -0.63 -5.91 -8.17
C GLY A 167 0.39 -6.92 -7.65
N ARG A 168 -0.01 -8.18 -7.44
CA ARG A 168 0.88 -9.28 -7.05
C ARG A 168 2.00 -9.55 -8.05
N ALA A 169 1.77 -9.30 -9.33
CA ALA A 169 2.79 -9.50 -10.36
C ALA A 169 3.75 -8.31 -10.47
N VAL A 170 3.42 -7.14 -9.89
CA VAL A 170 4.22 -5.91 -10.02
C VAL A 170 5.69 -6.11 -9.64
N PRO A 171 6.07 -6.71 -8.50
CA PRO A 171 7.48 -6.91 -8.17
C PRO A 171 8.25 -7.73 -9.21
N ALA A 172 7.62 -8.77 -9.77
CA ALA A 172 8.22 -9.61 -10.80
C ALA A 172 8.32 -8.87 -12.15
N LEU A 173 7.29 -8.10 -12.51
CA LEU A 173 7.29 -7.26 -13.71
C LEU A 173 8.41 -6.20 -13.62
N THR A 174 8.49 -5.47 -12.50
CA THR A 174 9.52 -4.46 -12.23
C THR A 174 10.94 -5.04 -12.25
N ALA A 175 11.13 -6.27 -11.76
CA ALA A 175 12.43 -6.94 -11.78
C ALA A 175 12.92 -7.27 -13.21
N THR A 176 12.01 -7.46 -14.16
CA THR A 176 12.35 -7.72 -15.57
C THR A 176 12.44 -6.45 -16.40
N ALA A 177 11.59 -5.46 -16.11
CA ALA A 177 11.62 -4.13 -16.69
C ALA A 177 11.05 -3.13 -15.67
N PRO A 178 11.76 -2.04 -15.31
CA PRO A 178 11.33 -1.11 -14.25
C PRO A 178 9.89 -0.60 -14.37
N ASP A 179 9.42 -0.39 -15.59
CA ASP A 179 8.05 0.07 -15.90
C ASP A 179 7.16 -1.02 -16.53
N GLY A 180 7.54 -2.30 -16.44
CA GLY A 180 6.84 -3.42 -17.08
C GLY A 180 5.37 -3.54 -16.65
N TRP A 181 5.05 -3.11 -15.43
CA TRP A 181 3.69 -3.06 -14.90
C TRP A 181 2.77 -2.11 -15.68
N ARG A 182 3.30 -1.02 -16.27
CA ARG A 182 2.49 0.00 -16.99
C ARG A 182 1.76 -0.61 -18.17
N ARG A 183 2.43 -1.48 -18.92
CA ARG A 183 1.83 -2.15 -20.09
C ARG A 183 0.69 -3.08 -19.67
N SER A 184 0.91 -3.87 -18.62
CA SER A 184 -0.11 -4.80 -18.12
C SER A 184 -1.31 -4.06 -17.54
N LEU A 185 -1.08 -2.95 -16.82
CA LEU A 185 -2.15 -2.09 -16.32
C LEU A 185 -2.94 -1.45 -17.48
N ALA A 186 -2.26 -0.92 -18.50
CA ALA A 186 -2.92 -0.35 -19.68
C ALA A 186 -3.80 -1.39 -20.40
N LEU A 187 -3.31 -2.61 -20.61
CA LEU A 187 -4.08 -3.68 -21.23
C LEU A 187 -5.33 -4.07 -20.43
N LEU A 188 -5.19 -4.15 -19.10
CA LEU A 188 -6.32 -4.41 -18.20
C LEU A 188 -7.37 -3.29 -18.29
N LEU A 189 -6.93 -2.03 -18.27
CA LEU A 189 -7.80 -0.86 -18.35
C LEU A 189 -8.48 -0.74 -19.71
N ASP A 190 -7.75 -0.95 -20.81
CA ASP A 190 -8.32 -0.92 -22.16
C ASP A 190 -9.45 -1.94 -22.34
N GLY A 191 -9.38 -3.09 -21.65
CA GLY A 191 -10.45 -4.09 -21.61
C GLY A 191 -11.76 -3.64 -20.95
N LEU A 192 -11.72 -2.53 -20.19
CA LEU A 192 -12.90 -1.93 -19.55
C LEU A 192 -13.60 -0.92 -20.44
N ARG A 193 -12.94 -0.43 -21.50
CA ARG A 193 -13.49 0.62 -22.36
C ARG A 193 -14.81 0.17 -22.97
N ALA A 194 -15.75 1.10 -23.07
CA ALA A 194 -16.97 0.91 -23.84
C ALA A 194 -16.60 0.86 -25.34
N ALA A 195 -16.28 -0.33 -25.86
CA ALA A 195 -15.95 -0.55 -27.26
C ALA A 195 -16.93 -1.54 -27.88
N GLY A 196 -17.83 -1.05 -28.75
CA GLY A 196 -18.72 -1.86 -29.58
C GLY A 196 -19.49 -2.97 -28.84
N PRO A 197 -20.01 -4.00 -29.53
CA PRO A 197 -20.55 -5.18 -28.88
C PRO A 197 -19.41 -5.99 -28.26
N ALA A 198 -19.01 -5.64 -27.04
CA ALA A 198 -18.14 -6.48 -26.22
C ALA A 198 -18.89 -7.77 -25.85
N ALA A 199 -18.18 -8.90 -25.84
CA ALA A 199 -18.74 -10.13 -25.31
C ALA A 199 -19.05 -9.93 -23.81
N ALA A 200 -20.22 -10.40 -23.38
CA ALA A 200 -20.61 -10.39 -21.98
C ALA A 200 -19.55 -11.10 -21.13
N LEU A 201 -19.28 -10.57 -19.93
CA LEU A 201 -18.36 -11.23 -19.00
C LEU A 201 -18.90 -12.63 -18.63
N PRO A 202 -18.07 -13.68 -18.72
CA PRO A 202 -18.49 -15.02 -18.36
C PRO A 202 -18.59 -15.19 -16.84
N GLY A 203 -19.58 -15.95 -16.38
CA GLY A 203 -19.79 -16.27 -14.97
C GLY A 203 -20.56 -15.19 -14.19
N PRO A 204 -20.96 -15.47 -12.94
CA PRO A 204 -21.59 -14.47 -12.08
C PRO A 204 -20.57 -13.44 -11.61
N ALA A 205 -21.05 -12.21 -11.36
CA ALA A 205 -20.27 -11.18 -10.70
C ALA A 205 -19.77 -11.65 -9.31
N PRO A 206 -18.55 -11.28 -8.89
CA PRO A 206 -18.03 -11.58 -7.57
C PRO A 206 -18.90 -10.98 -6.45
N SER A 207 -18.89 -11.61 -5.28
CA SER A 207 -19.51 -11.03 -4.09
C SER A 207 -18.54 -10.07 -3.39
N PRO A 208 -19.02 -9.09 -2.59
CA PRO A 208 -18.16 -8.21 -1.81
C PRO A 208 -17.17 -8.96 -0.89
N GLY A 209 -17.57 -10.12 -0.36
CA GLY A 209 -16.71 -10.96 0.49
C GLY A 209 -15.61 -11.70 -0.27
N SER A 210 -15.78 -11.92 -1.57
CA SER A 210 -14.87 -12.72 -2.40
C SER A 210 -13.49 -12.08 -2.53
N LEU A 211 -13.40 -10.75 -2.57
CA LEU A 211 -12.11 -10.05 -2.63
C LEU A 211 -11.27 -10.31 -1.38
N ALA A 212 -11.86 -10.16 -0.19
CA ALA A 212 -11.15 -10.39 1.07
C ALA A 212 -10.72 -11.86 1.21
N GLU A 213 -11.55 -12.81 0.77
CA GLU A 213 -11.21 -14.23 0.74
C GLU A 213 -10.03 -14.53 -0.21
N VAL A 214 -10.06 -13.97 -1.42
CA VAL A 214 -8.98 -14.13 -2.41
C VAL A 214 -7.68 -13.51 -1.88
N LEU A 215 -7.72 -12.30 -1.33
CA LEU A 215 -6.53 -11.63 -0.77
C LEU A 215 -5.92 -12.43 0.39
N ARG A 216 -6.74 -13.04 1.24
CA ARG A 216 -6.27 -13.97 2.29
C ARG A 216 -5.65 -15.23 1.70
N ALA A 217 -6.29 -15.84 0.69
CA ALA A 217 -5.81 -17.06 0.05
C ALA A 217 -4.50 -16.87 -0.73
N LEU A 218 -4.28 -15.68 -1.29
CA LEU A 218 -3.07 -15.37 -2.06
C LEU A 218 -1.79 -15.38 -1.19
N GLY A 219 -1.90 -15.30 0.16
CA GLY A 219 -0.81 -15.43 1.14
C GLY A 219 0.39 -14.49 0.90
N PRO A 220 1.40 -14.40 1.78
CA PRO A 220 2.65 -13.71 1.41
C PRO A 220 3.41 -14.50 0.33
N HIS A 221 4.29 -13.82 -0.43
CA HIS A 221 5.21 -14.48 -1.36
C HIS A 221 6.10 -15.48 -0.60
N ARG A 222 5.74 -16.76 -0.56
CA ARG A 222 6.68 -17.80 -0.13
C ARG A 222 7.80 -17.87 -1.16
N ARG A 223 9.00 -17.46 -0.76
CA ARG A 223 10.24 -17.82 -1.48
C ARG A 223 10.57 -19.27 -1.19
#